data_AF-A0A956C9K4-F1
#
_entry.id   AF-A0A956C9K4-F1
#
_cell.length_a   1.000
_cell.length_b   1.000
_cell.length_c   1.000
_cell.angle_alpha   90.00
_cell.angle_beta   90.00
_cell.angle_gamma   90.00
#
_symmetry.space_group_name_H-M   'P 1'
#
loop_
_entity.id
_entity.type
_entity.pdbx_description
1 polymer ?
#
loop_
_entity_poly.entity_id
_entity_poly.type
_entity_poly.pdbx_seq_one_letter_code
_entity_poly.pdbx_strand_id
1 'polypeptide(L)'
;MTPLRTELFPLLALLLVGCGSESSSSPTTGSGGAAGAGGAGGAVSLESQVDAARLQSDVELIAKPRPPGSAQWQAVQDLCAERFAQYGFEVERQKYATGVNVIGRLAGKTKPAEQVIVSAHYDHISGCPGADDNASGVAGVLETARILSQAQYERSLVVACWDEEEAGLIGSEAYAARAAQQGDTVASMVSLEMIGYRDTAPNSQSVPAGFNLLFGDEYAKIEANQFRADFVAIVAIDSASTAANAMRSHAEPELPTALLLLDSAQAQSPLLADLTRSDHASFWQHGYPAIMLTDTSNFRYAQYHCIGGDDVPSLLDYGFMAAITRANLSAQVDVLGRL
;
A
#
# COMPACT_ATOMS: atom_id res chain seq x y z
N MET A 1 -11.62 -44.89 -23.69
CA MET A 1 -13.04 -44.90 -24.12
C MET A 1 -13.72 -43.68 -23.53
N THR A 2 -13.80 -42.59 -24.28
CA THR A 2 -14.89 -41.60 -24.17
C THR A 2 -15.99 -42.07 -25.15
N PRO A 3 -17.23 -41.54 -25.14
CA PRO A 3 -17.88 -40.60 -24.21
C PRO A 3 -19.33 -41.01 -23.85
N LEU A 4 -20.03 -40.23 -23.01
CA LEU A 4 -21.45 -39.93 -23.25
C LEU A 4 -21.82 -38.58 -22.66
N ARG A 5 -22.08 -37.64 -23.57
CA ARG A 5 -22.84 -36.42 -23.36
C ARG A 5 -24.29 -36.79 -23.08
N THR A 6 -24.99 -35.99 -22.28
CA THR A 6 -26.43 -35.82 -22.44
C THR A 6 -26.74 -34.36 -22.20
N GLU A 7 -27.23 -33.71 -23.26
CA GLU A 7 -27.77 -32.35 -23.23
C GLU A 7 -29.23 -32.37 -22.79
N LEU A 8 -29.68 -31.30 -22.14
CA LEU A 8 -31.09 -30.87 -22.12
C LEU A 8 -31.19 -29.37 -21.73
N PHE A 9 -31.46 -28.53 -22.73
CA PHE A 9 -32.16 -27.22 -22.64
C PHE A 9 -33.70 -27.49 -22.54
N PRO A 10 -34.62 -26.54 -22.20
CA PRO A 10 -34.61 -25.14 -22.66
C PRO A 10 -35.28 -24.04 -21.77
N LEU A 11 -35.13 -22.79 -22.26
CA LEU A 11 -36.05 -21.64 -22.26
C LEU A 11 -36.58 -21.04 -20.94
N LEU A 12 -36.23 -19.75 -20.71
CA LEU A 12 -37.24 -18.73 -20.46
C LEU A 12 -36.82 -17.38 -21.07
N ALA A 13 -37.70 -16.84 -21.91
CA ALA A 13 -37.61 -15.51 -22.49
C ALA A 13 -38.33 -14.49 -21.61
N LEU A 14 -37.85 -13.24 -21.55
CA LEU A 14 -38.71 -12.08 -21.28
C LEU A 14 -38.24 -10.82 -22.04
N LEU A 15 -39.25 -10.13 -22.56
CA LEU A 15 -39.31 -9.00 -23.50
C LEU A 15 -38.66 -7.69 -22.98
N LEU A 16 -37.91 -6.99 -23.85
CA LEU A 16 -38.22 -5.77 -24.64
C LEU A 16 -38.35 -4.42 -23.89
N VAL A 17 -37.39 -3.54 -24.25
CA VAL A 17 -37.53 -2.16 -24.75
C VAL A 17 -38.05 -1.07 -23.80
N GLY A 18 -37.14 -0.17 -23.42
CA GLY A 18 -37.45 1.22 -23.10
C GLY A 18 -36.55 2.15 -23.94
N CYS A 19 -37.15 2.87 -24.88
CA CYS A 19 -36.50 3.96 -25.62
C CYS A 19 -36.33 5.18 -24.71
N GLY A 20 -35.11 5.73 -24.64
CA GLY A 20 -34.81 7.04 -24.06
C GLY A 20 -34.13 7.90 -25.11
N SER A 21 -34.77 9.03 -25.45
CA SER A 21 -34.40 9.98 -26.48
C SER A 21 -33.24 10.90 -26.06
N GLU A 22 -32.21 11.03 -26.89
CA GLU A 22 -31.26 12.14 -26.82
C GLU A 22 -31.67 13.24 -27.80
N SER A 23 -31.82 14.47 -27.29
CA SER A 23 -31.96 15.68 -28.10
C SER A 23 -30.79 16.62 -27.81
N SER A 24 -29.96 16.81 -28.83
CA SER A 24 -28.87 17.78 -28.89
C SER A 24 -29.41 19.20 -29.07
N SER A 25 -28.88 20.18 -28.31
CA SER A 25 -28.95 21.59 -28.72
C SER A 25 -27.75 22.43 -28.23
N SER A 26 -26.98 22.89 -29.23
CA SER A 26 -26.32 24.20 -29.36
C SER A 26 -25.10 24.58 -28.49
N PRO A 27 -24.04 25.14 -29.12
CA PRO A 27 -23.17 26.12 -28.50
C PRO A 27 -23.43 27.52 -29.09
N THR A 28 -23.67 28.51 -28.22
CA THR A 28 -23.57 29.93 -28.57
C THR A 28 -22.58 30.65 -27.66
N THR A 29 -21.81 31.49 -28.34
CA THR A 29 -20.70 32.35 -27.95
C THR A 29 -21.02 33.44 -26.92
N GLY A 30 -20.01 33.87 -26.14
CA GLY A 30 -19.95 35.15 -25.41
C GLY A 30 -18.82 35.13 -24.38
N SER A 31 -17.62 35.62 -24.70
CA SER A 31 -17.15 37.02 -24.58
C SER A 31 -16.70 37.43 -23.17
N GLY A 32 -15.39 37.70 -23.03
CA GLY A 32 -14.86 38.88 -22.35
C GLY A 32 -14.78 38.86 -20.82
N GLY A 33 -13.56 38.79 -20.29
CA GLY A 33 -13.28 39.09 -18.89
C GLY A 33 -11.80 38.93 -18.55
N ALA A 34 -10.97 39.87 -19.00
CA ALA A 34 -9.60 39.99 -18.51
C ALA A 34 -9.63 40.46 -17.05
N ALA A 35 -9.06 39.68 -16.14
CA ALA A 35 -8.78 40.11 -14.78
C ALA A 35 -7.50 39.43 -14.26
N GLY A 36 -6.48 40.26 -14.01
CA GLY A 36 -5.50 40.07 -12.95
C GLY A 36 -4.58 38.85 -13.04
N ALA A 37 -3.43 39.03 -13.71
CA ALA A 37 -2.23 38.26 -13.39
C ALA A 37 -1.72 38.68 -12.00
N GLY A 38 -2.35 38.16 -10.95
CA GLY A 38 -1.81 38.11 -9.60
C GLY A 38 -1.09 36.78 -9.43
N GLY A 39 0.25 36.81 -9.44
CA GLY A 39 1.06 35.64 -9.13
C GLY A 39 0.82 35.20 -7.69
N ALA A 40 -0.10 34.25 -7.51
CA ALA A 40 -0.08 33.39 -6.34
C ALA A 40 1.05 32.39 -6.57
N GLY A 41 2.12 32.49 -5.79
CA GLY A 41 3.02 31.36 -5.59
C GLY A 41 2.18 30.26 -4.94
N GLY A 42 1.59 29.39 -5.76
CA GLY A 42 0.74 28.30 -5.30
C GLY A 42 1.56 27.41 -4.38
N ALA A 43 1.07 27.19 -3.17
CA ALA A 43 1.65 26.19 -2.28
C ALA A 43 1.67 24.86 -3.04
N VAL A 44 2.87 24.30 -3.21
CA VAL A 44 3.06 22.97 -3.80
C VAL A 44 2.27 21.98 -2.96
N SER A 45 1.36 21.21 -3.58
CA SER A 45 0.56 20.23 -2.86
C SER A 45 1.46 19.14 -2.29
N LEU A 46 1.10 18.53 -1.15
CA LEU A 46 2.00 17.63 -0.43
C LEU A 46 2.39 16.44 -1.32
N GLU A 47 1.41 15.86 -1.99
CA GLU A 47 1.57 14.72 -2.90
C GLU A 47 2.48 15.03 -4.09
N SER A 48 2.52 16.27 -4.58
CA SER A 48 3.42 16.65 -5.67
C SER A 48 4.91 16.70 -5.27
N GLN A 49 5.22 16.57 -3.97
CA GLN A 49 6.59 16.52 -3.46
C GLN A 49 7.21 15.13 -3.48
N VAL A 50 6.47 14.05 -3.78
CA VAL A 50 7.01 12.69 -3.84
C VAL A 50 8.07 12.60 -4.95
N ASP A 51 9.27 12.20 -4.57
CA ASP A 51 10.44 12.17 -5.46
C ASP A 51 10.93 10.74 -5.72
N ALA A 52 10.77 10.28 -6.96
CA ALA A 52 11.23 8.97 -7.41
C ALA A 52 12.74 8.77 -7.23
N ALA A 53 13.56 9.81 -7.37
CA ALA A 53 15.00 9.71 -7.19
C ALA A 53 15.39 9.51 -5.70
N ARG A 54 14.60 10.06 -4.77
CA ARG A 54 14.77 9.80 -3.33
C ARG A 54 14.39 8.36 -3.00
N LEU A 55 13.27 7.88 -3.54
CA LEU A 55 12.85 6.48 -3.39
C LEU A 55 13.94 5.52 -3.90
N GLN A 56 14.51 5.80 -5.07
CA GLN A 56 15.63 5.02 -5.61
C GLN A 56 16.85 5.03 -4.70
N SER A 57 17.29 6.21 -4.27
CA SER A 57 18.45 6.32 -3.38
C SER A 57 18.24 5.55 -2.07
N ASP A 58 17.02 5.48 -1.56
CA ASP A 58 16.69 4.77 -0.33
C ASP A 58 16.74 3.27 -0.54
N VAL A 59 16.13 2.77 -1.62
CA VAL A 59 16.19 1.36 -1.98
C VAL A 59 17.64 0.92 -2.16
N GLU A 60 18.49 1.68 -2.85
CA GLU A 60 19.91 1.36 -3.04
C GLU A 60 20.71 1.33 -1.71
N LEU A 61 20.32 2.13 -0.72
CA LEU A 61 20.94 2.11 0.60
C LEU A 61 20.56 0.86 1.40
N ILE A 62 19.28 0.46 1.31
CA ILE A 62 18.66 -0.59 2.14
C ILE A 62 18.89 -1.99 1.54
N ALA A 63 18.73 -2.15 0.22
CA ALA A 63 18.67 -3.41 -0.52
C ALA A 63 20.03 -4.13 -0.61
N LYS A 64 20.46 -4.63 0.54
CA LYS A 64 21.68 -5.40 0.76
C LYS A 64 21.36 -6.50 1.78
N PRO A 65 22.07 -7.64 1.75
CA PRO A 65 21.92 -8.66 2.78
C PRO A 65 22.06 -8.06 4.19
N ARG A 66 21.04 -8.25 5.01
CA ARG A 66 20.87 -7.57 6.30
C ARG A 66 20.41 -8.53 7.40
N PRO A 67 21.13 -9.64 7.66
CA PRO A 67 20.73 -10.59 8.69
C PRO A 67 20.75 -9.94 10.08
N PRO A 68 19.88 -10.38 11.00
CA PRO A 68 19.82 -9.85 12.35
C PRO A 68 21.21 -9.77 13.00
N GLY A 69 21.53 -8.61 13.60
CA GLY A 69 22.83 -8.33 14.22
C GLY A 69 23.97 -7.95 13.26
N SER A 70 23.75 -7.94 11.95
CA SER A 70 24.74 -7.45 10.97
C SER A 70 24.87 -5.92 10.97
N ALA A 71 25.98 -5.43 10.43
CA ALA A 71 26.20 -3.99 10.26
C ALA A 71 25.13 -3.34 9.35
N GLN A 72 24.69 -4.03 8.30
CA GLN A 72 23.65 -3.51 7.42
C GLN A 72 22.28 -3.50 8.11
N TRP A 73 21.93 -4.53 8.88
CA TRP A 73 20.70 -4.55 9.68
C TRP A 73 20.64 -3.36 10.66
N GLN A 74 21.75 -3.07 11.35
CA GLN A 74 21.88 -1.88 12.20
C GLN A 74 21.84 -0.58 11.38
N ALA A 75 22.45 -0.55 10.20
CA ALA A 75 22.48 0.65 9.36
C ALA A 75 21.09 1.05 8.84
N VAL A 76 20.23 0.08 8.50
CA VAL A 76 18.85 0.38 8.08
C VAL A 76 18.02 0.88 9.27
N GLN A 77 18.22 0.29 10.45
CA GLN A 77 17.67 0.79 11.70
C GLN A 77 18.08 2.24 11.99
N ASP A 78 19.36 2.58 11.81
CA ASP A 78 19.90 3.92 11.99
C ASP A 78 19.33 4.89 10.94
N LEU A 79 19.26 4.48 9.68
CA LEU A 79 18.64 5.25 8.60
C LEU A 79 17.19 5.64 8.93
N CYS A 80 16.35 4.70 9.35
CA CYS A 80 14.97 4.99 9.74
C CYS A 80 14.91 5.99 10.90
N ALA A 81 15.67 5.72 11.97
CA ALA A 81 15.64 6.54 13.18
C ALA A 81 16.14 7.97 12.93
N GLU A 82 17.24 8.12 12.20
CA GLU A 82 17.83 9.42 11.89
C GLU A 82 16.91 10.26 11.02
N ARG A 83 16.28 9.66 10.00
CA ARG A 83 15.33 10.37 9.14
C ARG A 83 14.07 10.79 9.87
N PHE A 84 13.47 9.89 10.66
CA PHE A 84 12.32 10.24 11.49
C PHE A 84 12.66 11.40 12.45
N ALA A 85 13.82 11.34 13.13
CA ALA A 85 14.27 12.43 13.99
C ALA A 85 14.50 13.74 13.23
N GLN A 86 15.13 13.67 12.05
CA GLN A 86 15.34 14.83 11.17
C GLN A 86 14.03 15.50 10.75
N TYR A 87 12.97 14.70 10.56
CA TYR A 87 11.64 15.19 10.20
C TYR A 87 10.79 15.62 11.41
N GLY A 88 11.35 15.58 12.62
CA GLY A 88 10.70 16.08 13.84
C GLY A 88 9.81 15.06 14.55
N PHE A 89 9.91 13.78 14.23
CA PHE A 89 9.22 12.72 14.97
C PHE A 89 9.94 12.44 16.30
N GLU A 90 9.16 12.08 17.31
CA GLU A 90 9.68 11.40 18.50
C GLU A 90 10.01 9.95 18.13
N VAL A 91 11.29 9.58 18.25
CA VAL A 91 11.78 8.27 17.78
C VAL A 91 11.92 7.29 18.94
N GLU A 92 11.36 6.10 18.75
CA GLU A 92 11.49 4.95 19.63
C GLU A 92 12.15 3.78 18.88
N ARG A 93 13.16 3.15 19.50
CA ARG A 93 13.61 1.81 19.13
C ARG A 93 12.94 0.79 20.05
N GLN A 94 11.82 0.22 19.62
CA GLN A 94 11.11 -0.78 20.41
C GLN A 94 11.84 -2.12 20.29
N LYS A 95 12.62 -2.44 21.33
CA LYS A 95 13.23 -3.75 21.47
C LYS A 95 12.20 -4.75 21.98
N TYR A 96 12.15 -5.91 21.35
CA TYR A 96 11.42 -7.09 21.81
C TYR A 96 12.38 -8.28 21.78
N ALA A 97 11.87 -9.50 22.02
CA ALA A 97 12.70 -10.68 22.30
C ALA A 97 13.96 -10.80 21.43
N THR A 98 13.80 -10.78 20.10
CA THR A 98 14.86 -11.06 19.13
C THR A 98 15.17 -9.89 18.19
N GLY A 99 14.18 -9.01 17.94
CA GLY A 99 14.30 -7.91 16.98
C GLY A 99 14.15 -6.50 17.58
N VAL A 100 14.23 -5.51 16.69
CA VAL A 100 14.11 -4.09 17.02
C VAL A 100 13.28 -3.37 15.96
N ASN A 101 12.08 -2.91 16.33
CA ASN A 101 11.30 -1.99 15.50
C ASN A 101 11.85 -0.57 15.64
N VAL A 102 11.73 0.23 14.57
CA VAL A 102 12.02 1.67 14.60
C VAL A 102 10.74 2.45 14.33
N ILE A 103 10.33 3.26 15.30
CA ILE A 103 9.03 3.94 15.29
C ILE A 103 9.26 5.44 15.41
N GLY A 104 8.62 6.23 14.56
CA GLY A 104 8.54 7.68 14.67
C GLY A 104 7.10 8.09 14.98
N ARG A 105 6.90 8.95 15.99
CA ARG A 105 5.59 9.51 16.35
C ARG A 105 5.58 11.03 16.17
N LEU A 106 4.59 11.54 15.45
CA LEU A 106 4.28 12.95 15.33
C LEU A 106 2.90 13.22 15.94
N ALA A 107 2.87 13.97 17.05
CA ALA A 107 1.65 14.18 17.82
C ALA A 107 0.61 15.04 17.07
N GLY A 108 -0.63 14.53 17.01
CA GLY A 108 -1.80 15.26 16.53
C GLY A 108 -2.19 16.43 17.44
N LYS A 109 -3.09 17.30 16.97
CA LYS A 109 -3.52 18.50 17.71
C LYS A 109 -4.81 18.31 18.48
N THR A 110 -5.87 17.84 17.82
CA THR A 110 -7.23 17.78 18.41
C THR A 110 -7.63 16.37 18.83
N LYS A 111 -7.03 15.34 18.24
CA LYS A 111 -7.24 13.91 18.54
C LYS A 111 -5.89 13.18 18.71
N PRO A 112 -4.99 13.64 19.59
CA PRO A 112 -3.64 13.07 19.71
C PRO A 112 -3.61 11.60 20.15
N ALA A 113 -4.69 11.09 20.76
CA ALA A 113 -4.83 9.69 21.17
C ALA A 113 -5.25 8.75 20.03
N GLU A 114 -5.75 9.28 18.90
CA GLU A 114 -6.05 8.51 17.69
C GLU A 114 -4.80 8.51 16.79
N GLN A 115 -4.41 7.33 16.31
CA GLN A 115 -3.18 7.13 15.54
C GLN A 115 -3.49 6.68 14.12
N VAL A 116 -2.80 7.26 13.14
CA VAL A 116 -2.73 6.78 11.75
C VAL A 116 -1.32 6.25 11.53
N ILE A 117 -1.19 5.00 11.09
CA ILE A 117 0.09 4.29 11.02
C ILE A 117 0.44 4.03 9.55
N VAL A 118 1.66 4.35 9.14
CA VAL A 118 2.24 3.94 7.85
C VAL A 118 3.52 3.18 8.13
N SER A 119 3.67 1.99 7.56
CA SER A 119 4.80 1.14 7.89
C SER A 119 5.21 0.19 6.78
N ALA A 120 6.40 -0.40 6.94
CA ALA A 120 6.94 -1.48 6.13
C ALA A 120 7.94 -2.26 6.98
N HIS A 121 8.27 -3.49 6.62
CA HIS A 121 9.34 -4.23 7.28
C HIS A 121 10.69 -4.00 6.60
N TYR A 122 11.75 -3.98 7.41
CA TYR A 122 13.11 -3.72 6.95
C TYR A 122 14.00 -4.95 7.01
N ASP A 123 13.54 -6.08 7.54
CA ASP A 123 14.27 -7.34 7.44
C ASP A 123 14.27 -7.88 6.00
N HIS A 124 14.74 -9.11 5.81
CA HIS A 124 14.86 -9.73 4.48
C HIS A 124 14.91 -11.25 4.58
N ILE A 125 14.52 -11.92 3.50
CA ILE A 125 14.89 -13.32 3.26
C ILE A 125 16.41 -13.47 3.23
N SER A 126 16.93 -14.42 4.01
CA SER A 126 18.36 -14.72 4.09
C SER A 126 18.96 -14.98 2.71
N GLY A 127 20.02 -14.24 2.38
CA GLY A 127 20.72 -14.37 1.10
C GLY A 127 20.11 -13.56 -0.05
N CYS A 128 19.04 -12.80 0.20
CA CYS A 128 18.40 -11.94 -0.80
C CYS A 128 18.68 -10.46 -0.52
N PRO A 129 19.08 -9.61 -1.49
CA PRO A 129 19.23 -8.18 -1.22
C PRO A 129 17.90 -7.50 -0.86
N GLY A 130 16.77 -7.99 -1.37
CA GLY A 130 15.44 -7.57 -0.95
C GLY A 130 15.14 -6.11 -1.30
N ALA A 131 15.22 -5.78 -2.59
CA ALA A 131 14.99 -4.45 -3.13
C ALA A 131 13.50 -4.13 -3.23
N ASP A 132 12.73 -5.03 -3.84
CA ASP A 132 11.27 -4.92 -3.79
C ASP A 132 10.76 -5.36 -2.43
N ASP A 133 11.34 -6.42 -1.88
CA ASP A 133 10.92 -7.09 -0.64
C ASP A 133 11.95 -6.92 0.51
N ASN A 134 11.81 -5.93 1.38
CA ASN A 134 10.84 -4.83 1.32
C ASN A 134 11.51 -3.45 1.47
N ALA A 135 12.68 -3.29 0.85
CA ALA A 135 13.34 -1.99 0.80
C ALA A 135 12.47 -0.92 0.09
N SER A 136 11.67 -1.34 -0.89
CA SER A 136 10.71 -0.48 -1.60
C SER A 136 9.66 0.13 -0.65
N GLY A 137 9.06 -0.69 0.22
CA GLY A 137 8.11 -0.24 1.22
C GLY A 137 8.75 0.69 2.26
N VAL A 138 9.94 0.36 2.76
CA VAL A 138 10.68 1.21 3.71
C VAL A 138 10.99 2.58 3.08
N ALA A 139 11.43 2.63 1.82
CA ALA A 139 11.61 3.89 1.10
C ALA A 139 10.30 4.71 1.03
N GLY A 140 9.18 4.06 0.75
CA GLY A 140 7.85 4.67 0.78
C GLY A 140 7.46 5.27 2.14
N VAL A 141 7.78 4.57 3.25
CA VAL A 141 7.57 5.08 4.62
C VAL A 141 8.42 6.32 4.88
N LEU A 142 9.71 6.30 4.51
CA LEU A 142 10.63 7.41 4.74
C LEU A 142 10.21 8.67 3.96
N GLU A 143 9.75 8.51 2.72
CA GLU A 143 9.25 9.61 1.90
C GLU A 143 7.90 10.13 2.41
N THR A 144 7.01 9.24 2.84
CA THR A 144 5.74 9.61 3.49
C THR A 144 5.99 10.42 4.76
N ALA A 145 6.94 9.98 5.61
CA ALA A 145 7.32 10.68 6.84
C ALA A 145 7.84 12.09 6.55
N ARG A 146 8.71 12.24 5.53
CA ARG A 146 9.30 13.52 5.13
C ARG A 146 8.25 14.55 4.72
N ILE A 147 7.24 14.11 3.98
CA ILE A 147 6.26 15.01 3.39
C ILE A 147 5.17 15.34 4.40
N LEU A 148 4.63 14.34 5.09
CA LEU A 148 3.55 14.57 6.05
C LEU A 148 4.02 15.39 7.27
N SER A 149 5.28 15.32 7.68
CA SER A 149 5.77 16.13 8.81
C SER A 149 5.75 17.65 8.58
N GLN A 150 5.51 18.11 7.35
CA GLN A 150 5.46 19.52 6.99
C GLN A 150 4.11 20.20 7.33
N ALA A 151 3.13 19.44 7.78
CA ALA A 151 1.80 19.95 8.13
C ALA A 151 1.37 19.53 9.55
N GLN A 152 0.24 20.06 9.99
CA GLN A 152 -0.40 19.71 11.25
C GLN A 152 -1.69 18.95 10.98
N TYR A 153 -2.03 18.04 11.89
CA TYR A 153 -3.16 17.13 11.74
C TYR A 153 -3.96 17.04 13.04
N GLU A 154 -5.23 16.65 12.93
CA GLU A 154 -6.08 16.31 14.07
C GLU A 154 -5.48 15.12 14.83
N ARG A 155 -5.15 14.04 14.12
CA ARG A 155 -4.66 12.76 14.66
C ARG A 155 -3.15 12.68 14.69
N SER A 156 -2.62 11.78 15.51
CA SER A 156 -1.19 11.47 15.54
C SER A 156 -0.79 10.61 14.35
N LEU A 157 0.33 10.96 13.70
CA LEU A 157 0.96 10.13 12.68
C LEU A 157 2.02 9.25 13.35
N VAL A 158 1.98 7.95 13.06
CA VAL A 158 3.04 7.00 13.39
C VAL A 158 3.61 6.46 12.10
N VAL A 159 4.94 6.49 11.99
CA VAL A 159 5.68 5.84 10.90
C VAL A 159 6.56 4.76 11.50
N ALA A 160 6.67 3.60 10.84
CA ALA A 160 7.44 2.50 11.41
C ALA A 160 8.17 1.64 10.38
N CYS A 161 9.37 1.20 10.76
CA CYS A 161 10.14 0.15 10.11
C CYS A 161 10.11 -1.08 11.03
N TRP A 162 9.38 -2.12 10.64
CA TRP A 162 9.24 -3.38 11.39
C TRP A 162 10.42 -4.32 11.13
N ASP A 163 10.74 -5.16 12.11
CA ASP A 163 11.78 -6.19 11.98
C ASP A 163 11.15 -7.59 12.07
N GLU A 164 11.82 -8.58 11.49
CA GLU A 164 11.40 -9.99 11.54
C GLU A 164 9.98 -10.28 10.99
N GLU A 165 9.55 -9.61 9.90
CA GLU A 165 8.33 -9.98 9.17
C GLU A 165 8.47 -11.39 8.58
N GLU A 166 9.63 -11.65 7.98
CA GLU A 166 9.93 -12.89 7.22
C GLU A 166 10.05 -14.11 8.14
N ALA A 167 10.20 -13.86 9.44
CA ALA A 167 10.20 -14.87 10.49
C ALA A 167 8.79 -15.13 11.07
N GLY A 168 7.76 -14.44 10.58
CA GLY A 168 6.37 -14.59 10.99
C GLY A 168 5.79 -13.36 11.70
N LEU A 169 5.94 -12.17 11.12
CA LEU A 169 5.31 -10.92 11.55
C LEU A 169 5.69 -10.47 12.98
N ILE A 170 6.88 -10.85 13.45
CA ILE A 170 7.22 -10.76 14.89
C ILE A 170 7.25 -9.30 15.35
N GLY A 171 7.81 -8.39 14.54
CA GLY A 171 7.90 -6.98 14.86
C GLY A 171 6.55 -6.27 14.88
N SER A 172 5.74 -6.44 13.84
CA SER A 172 4.41 -5.81 13.80
C SER A 172 3.48 -6.37 14.89
N GLU A 173 3.56 -7.67 15.20
CA GLU A 173 2.82 -8.27 16.32
C GLU A 173 3.26 -7.70 17.66
N ALA A 174 4.57 -7.53 17.89
CA ALA A 174 5.07 -6.90 19.11
C ALA A 174 4.56 -5.46 19.29
N TYR A 175 4.37 -4.71 18.20
CA TYR A 175 3.75 -3.37 18.26
C TYR A 175 2.23 -3.46 18.48
N ALA A 176 1.52 -4.25 17.68
CA ALA A 176 0.06 -4.34 17.72
C ALA A 176 -0.45 -4.87 19.07
N ALA A 177 0.20 -5.90 19.63
CA ALA A 177 -0.11 -6.42 20.95
C ALA A 177 0.13 -5.39 22.06
N ARG A 178 1.21 -4.59 21.96
CA ARG A 178 1.50 -3.50 22.90
C ARG A 178 0.42 -2.41 22.82
N ALA A 179 0.05 -2.00 21.61
CA ALA A 179 -1.01 -1.01 21.37
C ALA A 179 -2.34 -1.47 21.98
N ALA A 180 -2.71 -2.74 21.76
CA ALA A 180 -3.93 -3.33 22.31
C ALA A 180 -3.91 -3.37 23.85
N GLN A 181 -2.79 -3.75 24.46
CA GLN A 181 -2.61 -3.75 25.92
C GLN A 181 -2.70 -2.35 26.54
N GLN A 182 -2.26 -1.33 25.82
CA GLN A 182 -2.32 0.07 26.25
C GLN A 182 -3.69 0.73 26.00
N GLY A 183 -4.55 0.08 25.21
CA GLY A 183 -5.84 0.64 24.79
C GLY A 183 -5.69 1.75 23.74
N ASP A 184 -4.63 1.70 22.93
CA ASP A 184 -4.39 2.67 21.87
C ASP A 184 -5.49 2.59 20.80
N THR A 185 -5.90 3.77 20.30
CA THR A 185 -6.86 3.86 19.19
C THR A 185 -6.11 3.99 17.86
N VAL A 186 -6.19 2.96 17.02
CA VAL A 186 -5.68 3.01 15.63
C VAL A 186 -6.85 3.32 14.68
N ALA A 187 -6.82 4.50 14.08
CA ALA A 187 -7.84 4.94 13.11
C ALA A 187 -7.64 4.29 11.74
N SER A 188 -6.39 4.04 11.35
CA SER A 188 -6.00 3.29 10.15
C SER A 188 -4.53 2.90 10.27
N MET A 189 -4.17 1.73 9.75
CA MET A 189 -2.79 1.30 9.53
C MET A 189 -2.61 0.89 8.06
N VAL A 190 -1.50 1.28 7.44
CA VAL A 190 -1.13 0.83 6.10
C VAL A 190 0.25 0.18 6.14
N SER A 191 0.31 -1.09 5.76
CA SER A 191 1.55 -1.80 5.43
C SER A 191 1.88 -1.59 3.95
N LEU A 192 3.03 -0.99 3.66
CA LEU A 192 3.60 -0.92 2.32
C LEU A 192 4.41 -2.19 2.11
N GLU A 193 3.92 -3.07 1.25
CA GLU A 193 4.40 -4.45 1.10
C GLU A 193 4.74 -4.70 -0.36
N MET A 194 6.01 -4.56 -0.75
CA MET A 194 6.46 -4.59 -2.15
C MET A 194 5.69 -3.59 -3.02
N ILE A 195 6.30 -2.44 -3.31
CA ILE A 195 5.65 -1.37 -4.08
C ILE A 195 6.46 -0.97 -5.32
N GLY A 196 7.46 -1.78 -5.69
CA GLY A 196 8.50 -1.43 -6.64
C GLY A 196 8.41 -2.13 -7.99
N TYR A 197 7.83 -3.32 -8.05
CA TYR A 197 7.84 -4.10 -9.27
C TYR A 197 6.65 -3.81 -10.19
N ARG A 198 6.98 -3.61 -11.47
CA ARG A 198 6.01 -3.37 -12.53
C ARG A 198 6.44 -4.04 -13.81
N ASP A 199 5.50 -4.73 -14.46
CA ASP A 199 5.69 -5.23 -15.81
C ASP A 199 4.46 -4.95 -16.66
N THR A 200 4.65 -4.11 -17.67
CA THR A 200 3.57 -3.72 -18.58
C THR A 200 3.32 -4.76 -19.67
N ALA A 201 4.04 -5.88 -19.77
CA ALA A 201 3.76 -6.91 -20.78
C ALA A 201 2.41 -7.62 -20.52
N PRO A 202 1.63 -8.01 -21.56
CA PRO A 202 0.44 -8.83 -21.35
C PRO A 202 0.78 -10.17 -20.67
N ASN A 203 -0.10 -10.62 -19.75
CA ASN A 203 0.07 -11.83 -18.95
C ASN A 203 1.31 -11.83 -18.02
N SER A 204 1.82 -10.67 -17.65
CA SER A 204 2.85 -10.55 -16.61
C SER A 204 2.30 -10.73 -15.19
N GLN A 205 0.99 -10.59 -14.99
CA GLN A 205 0.29 -10.93 -13.75
C GLN A 205 -0.31 -12.33 -13.80
N SER A 206 0.06 -13.20 -12.84
CA SER A 206 -0.69 -14.42 -12.55
C SER A 206 -1.82 -14.14 -11.56
N VAL A 207 -2.96 -14.82 -11.68
CA VAL A 207 -4.07 -14.68 -10.74
C VAL A 207 -4.35 -16.04 -10.08
N PRO A 208 -4.44 -16.14 -8.74
CA PRO A 208 -4.74 -17.40 -8.06
C PRO A 208 -6.06 -18.03 -8.50
N ALA A 209 -6.10 -19.36 -8.47
CA ALA A 209 -7.34 -20.09 -8.74
C ALA A 209 -8.43 -19.68 -7.73
N GLY A 210 -9.64 -19.40 -8.23
CA GLY A 210 -10.78 -18.99 -7.41
C GLY A 210 -10.84 -17.50 -7.07
N PHE A 211 -9.83 -16.70 -7.44
CA PHE A 211 -9.86 -15.24 -7.25
C PHE A 211 -11.10 -14.59 -7.87
N ASN A 212 -11.49 -15.02 -9.07
CA ASN A 212 -12.67 -14.53 -9.79
C ASN A 212 -14.01 -14.84 -9.07
N LEU A 213 -14.03 -15.82 -8.17
CA LEU A 213 -15.23 -16.16 -7.39
C LEU A 213 -15.43 -15.20 -6.21
N LEU A 214 -14.35 -14.61 -5.71
CA LEU A 214 -14.37 -13.71 -4.55
C LEU A 214 -14.29 -12.25 -4.96
N PHE A 215 -13.51 -11.94 -6.00
CA PHE A 215 -13.22 -10.59 -6.48
C PHE A 215 -13.55 -10.48 -7.97
N GLY A 216 -14.78 -10.81 -8.35
CA GLY A 216 -15.21 -10.89 -9.75
C GLY A 216 -15.03 -9.57 -10.53
N ASP A 217 -15.37 -8.43 -9.93
CA ASP A 217 -15.21 -7.11 -10.55
C ASP A 217 -13.74 -6.75 -10.76
N GLU A 218 -12.88 -7.11 -9.79
CA GLU A 218 -11.45 -6.84 -9.83
C GLU A 218 -10.76 -7.76 -10.85
N TYR A 219 -11.18 -9.02 -10.91
CA TYR A 219 -10.75 -9.95 -11.95
C TYR A 219 -11.11 -9.42 -13.35
N ALA A 220 -12.33 -8.92 -13.55
CA ALA A 220 -12.76 -8.38 -14.84
C ALA A 220 -11.91 -7.16 -15.27
N LYS A 221 -11.51 -6.30 -14.32
CA LYS A 221 -10.57 -5.19 -14.59
C LYS A 221 -9.19 -5.69 -15.01
N ILE A 222 -8.65 -6.68 -14.29
CA ILE A 222 -7.33 -7.28 -14.60
C ILE A 222 -7.37 -7.97 -15.97
N GLU A 223 -8.42 -8.72 -16.26
CA GLU A 223 -8.63 -9.39 -17.55
C GLU A 223 -8.77 -8.39 -18.71
N ALA A 224 -9.56 -7.32 -18.51
CA ALA A 224 -9.68 -6.23 -19.49
C ALA A 224 -8.35 -5.52 -19.74
N ASN A 225 -7.49 -5.46 -18.73
CA ASN A 225 -6.11 -4.96 -18.84
C ASN A 225 -5.11 -6.02 -19.34
N GLN A 226 -5.58 -7.14 -19.89
CA GLN A 226 -4.74 -8.21 -20.45
C GLN A 226 -3.74 -8.81 -19.44
N PHE A 227 -4.12 -8.85 -18.16
CA PHE A 227 -3.29 -9.39 -17.07
C PHE A 227 -1.90 -8.74 -17.00
N ARG A 228 -1.83 -7.42 -17.20
CA ARG A 228 -0.60 -6.65 -16.98
C ARG A 228 -0.38 -6.41 -15.49
N ALA A 229 0.87 -6.51 -15.07
CA ALA A 229 1.36 -6.26 -13.73
C ALA A 229 1.68 -4.76 -13.52
N ASP A 230 0.71 -3.88 -13.80
CA ASP A 230 0.84 -2.42 -13.73
C ASP A 230 -0.25 -1.74 -12.87
N PHE A 231 -0.79 -2.50 -11.92
CA PHE A 231 -1.73 -2.04 -10.91
C PHE A 231 -1.19 -2.30 -9.50
N VAL A 232 -1.72 -1.58 -8.52
CA VAL A 232 -1.51 -1.83 -7.09
C VAL A 232 -2.73 -2.49 -6.46
N ALA A 233 -2.53 -3.49 -5.62
CA ALA A 233 -3.59 -4.10 -4.83
C ALA A 233 -3.72 -3.43 -3.45
N ILE A 234 -4.97 -3.20 -3.05
CA ILE A 234 -5.35 -2.66 -1.74
C ILE A 234 -6.10 -3.77 -1.02
N VAL A 235 -5.44 -4.46 -0.08
CA VAL A 235 -6.04 -5.56 0.68
C VAL A 235 -6.48 -5.04 2.04
N ALA A 236 -7.76 -5.14 2.34
CA ALA A 236 -8.35 -4.51 3.52
C ALA A 236 -9.50 -5.35 4.10
N ILE A 237 -9.85 -5.08 5.35
CA ILE A 237 -11.10 -5.56 5.96
C ILE A 237 -12.17 -4.46 6.00
N ASP A 238 -13.43 -4.85 6.20
CA ASP A 238 -14.58 -3.92 6.26
C ASP A 238 -14.36 -2.71 7.19
N SER A 239 -13.71 -2.90 8.35
CA SER A 239 -13.41 -1.82 9.30
C SER A 239 -12.44 -0.77 8.75
N ALA A 240 -11.65 -1.12 7.73
CA ALA A 240 -10.73 -0.22 7.01
C ALA A 240 -11.30 0.28 5.68
N SER A 241 -12.54 -0.07 5.32
CA SER A 241 -13.14 0.20 4.00
C SER A 241 -13.13 1.68 3.62
N THR A 242 -13.36 2.61 4.56
CA THR A 242 -13.31 4.05 4.27
C THR A 242 -11.91 4.49 3.82
N ALA A 243 -10.87 4.07 4.54
CA ALA A 243 -9.48 4.40 4.19
C ALA A 243 -9.05 3.70 2.88
N ALA A 244 -9.46 2.45 2.67
CA ALA A 244 -9.17 1.70 1.45
C ALA A 244 -9.84 2.33 0.21
N ASN A 245 -11.07 2.82 0.34
CA ASN A 245 -11.76 3.54 -0.73
C ASN A 245 -11.12 4.90 -1.03
N ALA A 246 -10.69 5.63 0.00
CA ALA A 246 -9.93 6.87 -0.19
C ALA A 246 -8.62 6.60 -0.96
N MET A 247 -7.89 5.55 -0.57
CA MET A 247 -6.67 5.12 -1.26
C MET A 247 -6.91 4.79 -2.73
N ARG A 248 -7.96 4.01 -3.03
CA ARG A 248 -8.38 3.73 -4.42
C ARG A 248 -8.68 5.03 -5.18
N SER A 249 -9.47 5.93 -4.59
CA SER A 249 -9.87 7.18 -5.25
C SER A 249 -8.69 8.09 -5.58
N HIS A 250 -7.65 8.11 -4.74
CA HIS A 250 -6.44 8.89 -4.99
C HIS A 250 -5.49 8.21 -5.99
N ALA A 251 -5.54 6.88 -6.12
CA ALA A 251 -4.71 6.13 -7.05
C ALA A 251 -5.25 6.14 -8.49
N GLU A 252 -6.54 5.84 -8.69
CA GLU A 252 -7.14 5.59 -10.03
C GLU A 252 -6.98 6.71 -11.09
N PRO A 253 -6.76 8.00 -10.75
CA PRO A 253 -6.41 9.00 -11.77
C PRO A 253 -5.12 8.71 -12.55
N GLU A 254 -4.17 7.97 -11.97
CA GLU A 254 -2.85 7.70 -12.56
C GLU A 254 -2.38 6.24 -12.46
N LEU A 255 -2.97 5.47 -11.56
CA LEU A 255 -2.53 4.14 -11.16
C LEU A 255 -3.73 3.19 -11.06
N PRO A 256 -3.85 2.18 -11.93
CA PRO A 256 -4.86 1.15 -11.81
C PRO A 256 -4.80 0.45 -10.44
N THR A 257 -5.96 0.07 -9.90
CA THR A 257 -6.04 -0.60 -8.60
C THR A 257 -6.87 -1.89 -8.63
N ALA A 258 -6.60 -2.77 -7.68
CA ALA A 258 -7.47 -3.88 -7.31
C ALA A 258 -7.78 -3.80 -5.81
N LEU A 259 -9.03 -3.50 -5.45
CA LEU A 259 -9.47 -3.43 -4.04
C LEU A 259 -9.98 -4.80 -3.58
N LEU A 260 -9.19 -5.48 -2.76
CA LEU A 260 -9.54 -6.78 -2.19
C LEU A 260 -10.09 -6.57 -0.77
N LEU A 261 -11.40 -6.29 -0.70
CA LEU A 261 -12.09 -6.07 0.57
C LEU A 261 -12.62 -7.39 1.13
N LEU A 262 -12.26 -7.69 2.37
CA LEU A 262 -12.62 -8.92 3.08
C LEU A 262 -13.55 -8.63 4.24
N ASP A 263 -14.52 -9.51 4.48
CA ASP A 263 -15.19 -9.57 5.77
C ASP A 263 -14.29 -10.23 6.83
N SER A 264 -14.67 -10.11 8.10
CA SER A 264 -13.88 -10.66 9.22
C SER A 264 -13.73 -12.19 9.19
N ALA A 265 -14.69 -12.92 8.61
CA ALA A 265 -14.62 -14.38 8.50
C ALA A 265 -13.67 -14.80 7.36
N GLN A 266 -13.69 -14.09 6.24
CA GLN A 266 -12.78 -14.27 5.12
C GLN A 266 -11.34 -13.96 5.53
N ALA A 267 -11.11 -12.90 6.29
CA ALA A 267 -9.78 -12.54 6.81
C ALA A 267 -9.17 -13.59 7.76
N GLN A 268 -9.97 -14.51 8.31
CA GLN A 268 -9.52 -15.63 9.15
C GLN A 268 -9.47 -16.96 8.39
N SER A 269 -9.84 -16.97 7.11
CA SER A 269 -9.95 -18.18 6.32
C SER A 269 -8.57 -18.70 5.90
N PRO A 270 -8.22 -19.97 6.17
CA PRO A 270 -6.99 -20.57 5.66
C PRO A 270 -6.93 -20.60 4.12
N LEU A 271 -8.07 -20.53 3.43
CA LEU A 271 -8.14 -20.46 1.96
C LEU A 271 -7.65 -19.12 1.42
N LEU A 272 -7.60 -18.08 2.26
CA LEU A 272 -7.16 -16.73 1.92
C LEU A 272 -5.90 -16.33 2.69
N ALA A 273 -5.15 -17.31 3.18
CA ALA A 273 -3.93 -17.08 3.95
C ALA A 273 -2.92 -16.19 3.21
N ASP A 274 -2.87 -16.25 1.86
CA ASP A 274 -2.02 -15.37 1.06
C ASP A 274 -2.32 -13.87 1.25
N LEU A 275 -3.55 -13.50 1.62
CA LEU A 275 -3.96 -12.12 1.89
C LEU A 275 -3.62 -11.65 3.30
N THR A 276 -3.07 -12.53 4.14
CA THR A 276 -2.66 -12.26 5.54
C THR A 276 -1.16 -12.47 5.76
N ARG A 277 -0.33 -12.40 4.70
CA ARG A 277 1.13 -12.64 4.75
C ARG A 277 1.96 -11.34 4.81
N SER A 278 1.47 -10.33 5.53
CA SER A 278 2.24 -9.12 5.80
C SER A 278 1.76 -8.51 7.12
N ASP A 279 2.45 -7.46 7.56
CA ASP A 279 2.32 -6.84 8.88
C ASP A 279 0.92 -6.35 9.23
N HIS A 280 0.07 -6.04 8.24
CA HIS A 280 -1.33 -5.67 8.47
C HIS A 280 -2.12 -6.78 9.18
N ALA A 281 -1.74 -8.04 9.00
CA ALA A 281 -2.41 -9.17 9.62
C ALA A 281 -2.26 -9.16 11.15
N SER A 282 -1.13 -8.71 11.68
CA SER A 282 -0.93 -8.50 13.12
C SER A 282 -1.95 -7.50 13.67
N PHE A 283 -2.21 -6.41 12.95
CA PHE A 283 -3.22 -5.42 13.36
C PHE A 283 -4.65 -5.98 13.29
N TRP A 284 -4.97 -6.80 12.28
CA TRP A 284 -6.26 -7.49 12.21
C TRP A 284 -6.49 -8.42 13.40
N GLN A 285 -5.46 -9.14 13.87
CA GLN A 285 -5.56 -10.03 15.04
C GLN A 285 -5.95 -9.28 16.32
N HIS A 286 -5.55 -8.01 16.43
CA HIS A 286 -5.89 -7.13 17.55
C HIS A 286 -7.11 -6.22 17.29
N GLY A 287 -7.85 -6.46 16.20
CA GLY A 287 -9.09 -5.75 15.89
C GLY A 287 -8.90 -4.34 15.31
N TYR A 288 -7.71 -4.00 14.85
CA TYR A 288 -7.41 -2.70 14.26
C TYR A 288 -7.72 -2.64 12.76
N PRO A 289 -8.22 -1.51 12.25
CA PRO A 289 -8.41 -1.31 10.81
C PRO A 289 -7.04 -1.16 10.13
N ALA A 290 -6.66 -2.15 9.32
CA ALA A 290 -5.39 -2.16 8.61
C ALA A 290 -5.54 -2.54 7.13
N ILE A 291 -4.62 -2.03 6.31
CA ILE A 291 -4.56 -2.21 4.86
C ILE A 291 -3.15 -2.70 4.51
N MET A 292 -3.05 -3.68 3.60
CA MET A 292 -1.82 -3.96 2.87
C MET A 292 -1.91 -3.32 1.49
N LEU A 293 -0.94 -2.49 1.16
CA LEU A 293 -0.76 -1.89 -0.16
C LEU A 293 0.42 -2.58 -0.83
N THR A 294 0.15 -3.33 -1.89
CA THR A 294 1.16 -4.20 -2.52
C THR A 294 1.05 -4.19 -4.03
N ASP A 295 2.18 -4.31 -4.70
CA ASP A 295 2.26 -4.59 -6.13
C ASP A 295 1.94 -6.04 -6.46
N THR A 296 1.74 -6.94 -5.49
CA THR A 296 1.47 -8.38 -5.68
C THR A 296 2.64 -9.18 -6.27
N SER A 297 3.88 -8.77 -5.98
CA SER A 297 5.13 -9.37 -6.51
C SER A 297 5.18 -10.90 -6.45
N ASN A 298 4.59 -11.52 -5.42
CA ASN A 298 4.47 -12.97 -5.32
C ASN A 298 3.73 -13.66 -6.50
N PHE A 299 3.03 -12.91 -7.34
CA PHE A 299 2.29 -13.40 -8.51
C PHE A 299 2.77 -12.84 -9.86
N ARG A 300 3.79 -11.97 -9.87
CA ARG A 300 4.30 -11.29 -11.08
C ARG A 300 5.83 -11.23 -11.17
N TYR A 301 6.53 -11.27 -10.05
CA TYR A 301 7.95 -10.99 -9.97
C TYR A 301 8.77 -12.27 -9.81
N ALA A 302 9.58 -12.60 -10.81
CA ALA A 302 10.37 -13.83 -10.81
C ALA A 302 11.46 -13.83 -9.72
N GLN A 303 11.94 -12.65 -9.29
CA GLN A 303 12.96 -12.50 -8.26
C GLN A 303 12.37 -12.39 -6.85
N TYR A 304 11.05 -12.52 -6.67
CA TYR A 304 10.44 -12.62 -5.34
C TYR A 304 11.13 -13.72 -4.52
N HIS A 305 11.54 -13.39 -3.28
CA HIS A 305 12.39 -14.21 -2.41
C HIS A 305 13.68 -14.73 -3.05
N CYS A 306 14.20 -14.01 -4.05
CA CYS A 306 15.35 -14.36 -4.85
C CYS A 306 15.27 -15.74 -5.56
N ILE A 307 14.05 -16.26 -5.79
CA ILE A 307 13.86 -17.61 -6.39
C ILE A 307 14.38 -17.67 -7.83
N GLY A 308 14.11 -16.62 -8.62
CA GLY A 308 14.53 -16.50 -10.02
C GLY A 308 15.81 -15.69 -10.24
N GLY A 309 16.54 -15.33 -9.18
CA GLY A 309 17.72 -14.46 -9.19
C GLY A 309 17.61 -13.32 -8.17
N ASP A 310 18.66 -12.51 -8.04
CA ASP A 310 18.72 -11.47 -7.01
C ASP A 310 17.61 -10.41 -7.22
N ASP A 311 16.85 -10.12 -6.15
CA ASP A 311 15.96 -8.97 -6.06
C ASP A 311 16.78 -7.70 -5.81
N VAL A 312 16.98 -6.89 -6.86
CA VAL A 312 17.93 -5.77 -6.87
C VAL A 312 17.32 -4.45 -7.33
N PRO A 313 17.85 -3.29 -6.89
CA PRO A 313 17.27 -1.97 -7.17
C PRO A 313 17.05 -1.65 -8.66
N SER A 314 17.86 -2.23 -9.56
CA SER A 314 17.75 -1.98 -11.00
C SER A 314 16.55 -2.64 -11.68
N LEU A 315 15.81 -3.50 -10.96
CA LEU A 315 14.63 -4.20 -11.48
C LEU A 315 13.31 -3.47 -11.16
N LEU A 316 13.35 -2.39 -10.36
CA LEU A 316 12.16 -1.67 -9.92
C LEU A 316 11.80 -0.50 -10.84
N ASP A 317 10.51 -0.12 -10.86
CA ASP A 317 9.99 1.08 -11.50
C ASP A 317 9.72 2.16 -10.45
N TYR A 318 10.65 3.10 -10.29
CA TYR A 318 10.52 4.18 -9.31
C TYR A 318 9.43 5.21 -9.64
N GLY A 319 8.97 5.27 -10.89
CA GLY A 319 7.80 6.08 -11.26
C GLY A 319 6.51 5.47 -10.74
N PHE A 320 6.41 4.14 -10.81
CA PHE A 320 5.32 3.36 -10.22
C PHE A 320 5.33 3.43 -8.69
N MET A 321 6.50 3.26 -8.05
CA MET A 321 6.67 3.47 -6.60
C MET A 321 6.21 4.86 -6.16
N ALA A 322 6.57 5.89 -6.92
CA ALA A 322 6.18 7.26 -6.64
C ALA A 322 4.66 7.45 -6.73
N ALA A 323 3.99 6.84 -7.72
CA ALA A 323 2.52 6.88 -7.84
C ALA A 323 1.83 6.19 -6.66
N ILE A 324 2.31 5.01 -6.25
CA ILE A 324 1.80 4.30 -5.06
C ILE A 324 1.99 5.14 -3.81
N THR A 325 3.19 5.72 -3.62
CA THR A 325 3.52 6.56 -2.46
C THR A 325 2.64 7.81 -2.41
N ARG A 326 2.37 8.45 -3.56
CA ARG A 326 1.43 9.59 -3.65
C ARG A 326 0.02 9.19 -3.24
N ALA A 327 -0.51 8.08 -3.77
CA ALA A 327 -1.84 7.61 -3.42
C ALA A 327 -1.96 7.29 -1.92
N ASN A 328 -0.94 6.62 -1.35
CA ASN A 328 -0.87 6.37 0.08
C ASN A 328 -0.91 7.68 0.87
N LEU A 329 -0.03 8.63 0.52
CA LEU A 329 0.09 9.91 1.20
C LEU A 329 -1.22 10.69 1.21
N SER A 330 -1.87 10.83 0.05
CA SER A 330 -3.13 11.56 -0.09
C SER A 330 -4.25 10.92 0.75
N ALA A 331 -4.34 9.58 0.75
CA ALA A 331 -5.30 8.89 1.61
C ALA A 331 -5.02 9.08 3.10
N GLN A 332 -3.75 9.09 3.52
CA GLN A 332 -3.40 9.35 4.91
C GLN A 332 -3.71 10.79 5.33
N VAL A 333 -3.58 11.78 4.43
CA VAL A 333 -3.97 13.17 4.71
C VAL A 333 -5.46 13.26 5.08
N ASP A 334 -6.32 12.53 4.37
CA ASP A 334 -7.75 12.48 4.65
C ASP A 334 -8.05 11.89 6.03
N VAL A 335 -7.41 10.76 6.37
CA VAL A 335 -7.62 10.07 7.66
C VAL A 335 -7.00 10.86 8.81
N LEU A 336 -5.82 11.47 8.62
CA LEU A 336 -5.16 12.29 9.63
C LEU A 336 -5.95 13.55 9.99
N GLY A 337 -6.70 14.10 9.03
CA GLY A 337 -7.44 15.36 9.18
C GLY A 337 -6.48 16.55 9.22
N ARG A 338 -6.02 17.02 8.06
CA ARG A 338 -5.11 18.17 7.97
C ARG A 338 -5.76 19.47 8.46
N LEU A 339 -5.00 20.27 9.22
CA LEU A 339 -5.39 21.57 9.80
C LEU A 339 -4.83 22.77 9.02
#